data_AF-A0AAE6SLK0-F1
#
_entry.id   AF-A0AAE6SLK0-F1
#
_cell.length_a   1.000
_cell.length_b   1.000
_cell.length_c   1.000
_cell.angle_alpha   90.00
_cell.angle_beta   90.00
_cell.angle_gamma   90.00
#
_symmetry.space_group_name_H-M   'P 1'
#
loop_
_entity.id
_entity.type
_entity.pdbx_description
1 polymer ?
#
loop_
_entity_poly.entity_id
_entity_poly.type
_entity_poly.pdbx_seq_one_letter_code
_entity_poly.pdbx_strand_id
1 'polypeptide(L)'
;MTRWLLALTLLSGVAHGFETIDNNLYFPAVAQGHRGNTSASCNGLGYPALTQNNQAKITGTGGVALNFCASNQGSGMPLDACDNANGSRRLCTITGNPIRGLATSGDNSFLSSSGSDGDIGHCNSGQQLTLGSASQYQFGTISLYSACTLTFSSTRQEYRIQSLALGGAKVVLPAGDYWIDRLVVNQGGEIETRGNVRIFVNAVEFNGGRLNAAKTGSVLLFGYQNVNLNGESLVNGLVYADQALNMNNASVINGRATSRSLFMSGTTAINDKMSPPRHRGDRSLRV
;
A
#
# COMPACT_ATOMS: atom_id res chain seq x y z
N MET A 1 -27.12 58.69 -9.64
CA MET A 1 -27.16 57.44 -8.84
C MET A 1 -26.50 56.36 -9.68
N THR A 2 -25.25 56.00 -9.39
CA THR A 2 -24.51 55.04 -10.22
C THR A 2 -23.94 53.99 -9.28
N ARG A 3 -24.62 52.84 -9.19
CA ARG A 3 -24.24 51.71 -8.34
C ARG A 3 -23.12 50.93 -9.02
N TRP A 4 -21.99 50.82 -8.34
CA TRP A 4 -20.91 49.91 -8.72
C TRP A 4 -21.21 48.53 -8.12
N LEU A 5 -21.42 47.52 -8.98
CA LEU A 5 -21.47 46.12 -8.57
C LEU A 5 -20.05 45.58 -8.60
N LEU A 6 -19.46 45.33 -7.42
CA LEU A 6 -18.28 44.49 -7.28
C LEU A 6 -18.68 43.03 -7.54
N ALA A 7 -18.16 42.47 -8.63
CA ALA A 7 -18.22 41.03 -8.89
C ALA A 7 -17.17 40.33 -7.99
N LEU A 8 -17.64 39.65 -6.95
CA LEU A 8 -16.81 38.79 -6.12
C LEU A 8 -16.61 37.46 -6.85
N THR A 9 -15.46 37.28 -7.50
CA THR A 9 -15.08 36.00 -8.09
C THR A 9 -14.72 35.01 -6.99
N LEU A 10 -15.62 34.06 -6.73
CA LEU A 10 -15.35 32.87 -5.92
C LEU A 10 -14.33 32.00 -6.67
N LEU A 11 -13.05 32.10 -6.31
CA LEU A 11 -12.06 31.09 -6.62
C LEU A 11 -12.38 29.85 -5.78
N SER A 12 -13.08 28.89 -6.37
CA SER A 12 -13.20 27.55 -5.82
C SER A 12 -11.80 26.93 -5.77
N GLY A 13 -11.20 26.88 -4.59
CA GLY A 13 -9.98 26.11 -4.35
C GLY A 13 -10.23 24.67 -4.77
N VAL A 14 -9.49 24.20 -5.78
CA VAL A 14 -9.41 22.78 -6.10
C VAL A 14 -8.95 22.05 -4.85
N ALA A 15 -9.74 21.08 -4.39
CA ALA A 15 -9.37 20.23 -3.28
C ALA A 15 -8.02 19.55 -3.61
N HIS A 16 -7.01 19.76 -2.75
CA HIS A 16 -5.68 19.17 -2.86
C HIS A 16 -5.76 17.67 -2.61
N GLY A 17 -6.07 16.90 -3.65
CA GLY A 17 -5.93 15.44 -3.66
C GLY A 17 -4.53 15.04 -4.11
N PHE A 18 -4.03 13.92 -3.58
CA PHE A 18 -2.81 13.29 -4.08
C PHE A 18 -2.95 13.03 -5.59
N GLU A 19 -1.86 13.24 -6.35
CA GLU A 19 -1.88 13.15 -7.80
C GLU A 19 -2.45 11.82 -8.34
N THR A 20 -2.89 11.81 -9.60
CA THR A 20 -3.26 10.54 -10.23
C THR A 20 -2.00 9.72 -10.43
N ILE A 21 -1.96 8.53 -9.85
CA ILE A 21 -0.80 7.63 -9.92
C ILE A 21 -0.90 6.80 -11.20
N ASP A 22 0.05 6.99 -12.09
CA ASP A 22 0.22 6.11 -13.24
C ASP A 22 0.83 4.77 -12.78
N ASN A 23 -0.02 3.75 -12.67
CA ASN A 23 0.39 2.42 -12.26
C ASN A 23 1.40 1.78 -13.23
N ASN A 24 1.41 2.13 -14.51
CA ASN A 24 2.39 1.58 -15.45
C ASN A 24 3.77 2.20 -15.25
N LEU A 25 3.80 3.49 -14.87
CA LEU A 25 5.05 4.20 -14.57
C LEU A 25 5.64 3.72 -13.24
N TYR A 26 4.82 3.64 -12.20
CA TYR A 26 5.29 3.37 -10.84
C TYR A 26 5.26 1.90 -10.46
N PHE A 27 4.52 1.05 -11.18
CA PHE A 27 4.47 -0.40 -10.98
C PHE A 27 4.70 -1.20 -12.29
N PRO A 28 5.82 -0.96 -13.01
CA PRO A 28 6.06 -1.55 -14.33
C PRO A 28 6.27 -3.08 -14.30
N ALA A 29 6.73 -3.63 -13.17
CA ALA A 29 6.95 -5.05 -12.96
C ALA A 29 6.42 -5.50 -11.59
N VAL A 30 6.52 -6.80 -11.31
CA VAL A 30 6.11 -7.38 -10.03
C VAL A 30 6.85 -6.76 -8.84
N ALA A 31 8.12 -6.41 -9.02
CA ALA A 31 8.93 -5.72 -8.04
C ALA A 31 9.95 -4.81 -8.73
N GLN A 32 10.13 -3.59 -8.23
CA GLN A 32 11.15 -2.67 -8.73
C GLN A 32 11.65 -1.73 -7.63
N GLY A 33 12.90 -1.32 -7.81
CA GLY A 33 13.50 -0.21 -7.09
C GLY A 33 13.11 1.13 -7.70
N HIS A 34 12.94 2.15 -6.86
CA HIS A 34 12.96 3.55 -7.29
C HIS A 34 14.09 4.31 -6.58
N ARG A 35 14.42 5.48 -7.12
CA ARG A 35 15.59 6.24 -6.71
C ARG A 35 15.25 7.53 -5.97
N GLY A 36 14.04 7.58 -5.40
CA GLY A 36 13.34 8.81 -5.04
C GLY A 36 12.96 9.65 -6.26
N ASN A 37 12.36 10.81 -6.04
CA ASN A 37 12.01 11.76 -7.11
C ASN A 37 13.23 12.59 -7.57
N THR A 38 14.28 11.92 -8.04
CA THR A 38 15.53 12.56 -8.48
C THR A 38 16.07 11.98 -9.79
N SER A 39 16.89 12.77 -10.47
CA SER A 39 17.68 12.38 -11.64
C SER A 39 18.99 11.66 -11.28
N ALA A 40 19.31 11.51 -10.00
CA ALA A 40 20.52 10.84 -9.54
C ALA A 40 20.59 9.39 -10.05
N SER A 41 21.79 8.96 -10.42
CA SER A 41 22.08 7.56 -10.77
C SER A 41 22.42 6.74 -9.53
N CYS A 42 22.53 5.42 -9.67
CA CYS A 42 22.81 4.50 -8.58
C CYS A 42 24.03 4.86 -7.73
N ASN A 43 25.07 5.45 -8.34
CA ASN A 43 26.31 5.82 -7.67
C ASN A 43 26.13 6.94 -6.61
N GLY A 44 25.02 7.69 -6.66
CA GLY A 44 24.76 8.83 -5.76
C GLY A 44 23.75 8.59 -4.64
N LEU A 45 23.19 7.37 -4.51
CA LEU A 45 21.95 7.15 -3.75
C LEU A 45 22.04 6.17 -2.57
N GLY A 46 23.24 5.74 -2.18
CA GLY A 46 23.39 4.77 -1.09
C GLY A 46 22.80 3.38 -1.40
N TYR A 47 22.63 3.07 -2.68
CA TYR A 47 22.23 1.78 -3.26
C TYR A 47 20.82 1.27 -2.90
N PRO A 48 19.78 1.69 -3.64
CA PRO A 48 18.55 0.92 -3.81
C PRO A 48 18.82 -0.57 -4.05
N ALA A 49 18.69 -1.38 -3.00
CA ALA A 49 19.15 -2.77 -3.00
C ALA A 49 17.97 -3.75 -3.01
N LEU A 50 18.08 -4.77 -3.85
CA LEU A 50 17.32 -6.00 -3.74
C LEU A 50 18.10 -6.99 -2.85
N THR A 51 17.58 -7.23 -1.66
CA THR A 51 18.13 -8.23 -0.74
C THR A 51 17.12 -9.34 -0.56
N GLN A 52 17.48 -10.55 -0.96
CA GLN A 52 16.67 -11.74 -0.74
C GLN A 52 17.49 -12.77 0.03
N ASN A 53 16.90 -13.36 1.05
CA ASN A 53 17.51 -14.38 1.88
C ASN A 53 16.56 -15.58 2.05
N ASN A 54 17.11 -16.72 2.46
CA ASN A 54 16.36 -17.93 2.81
C ASN A 54 15.51 -18.48 1.64
N GLN A 55 14.19 -18.51 1.78
CA GLN A 55 13.25 -19.04 0.80
C GLN A 55 12.40 -17.94 0.15
N ALA A 56 12.84 -16.67 0.20
CA ALA A 56 12.13 -15.55 -0.39
C ALA A 56 11.91 -15.74 -1.91
N LYS A 57 10.70 -15.44 -2.40
CA LYS A 57 10.30 -15.61 -3.80
C LYS A 57 9.66 -14.35 -4.39
N ILE A 58 10.05 -14.04 -5.62
CA ILE A 58 9.30 -13.15 -6.50
C ILE A 58 8.77 -13.99 -7.67
N THR A 59 7.50 -13.84 -8.02
CA THR A 59 6.81 -14.61 -9.06
C THR A 59 6.05 -13.68 -10.00
N GLY A 60 6.24 -13.84 -11.31
CA GLY A 60 5.78 -12.91 -12.33
C GLY A 60 6.89 -12.06 -12.91
N THR A 61 8.16 -12.42 -12.70
CA THR A 61 9.30 -11.77 -13.34
C THR A 61 9.46 -12.22 -14.79
N GLY A 62 9.05 -13.45 -15.13
CA GLY A 62 9.14 -13.98 -16.49
C GLY A 62 10.56 -14.02 -17.06
N GLY A 63 11.58 -14.08 -16.20
CA GLY A 63 12.99 -14.01 -16.57
C GLY A 63 13.53 -12.60 -16.83
N VAL A 64 12.70 -11.56 -16.67
CA VAL A 64 13.11 -10.16 -16.83
C VAL A 64 13.87 -9.69 -15.57
N ALA A 65 14.90 -8.88 -15.78
CA ALA A 65 15.66 -8.28 -14.69
C ALA A 65 14.86 -7.18 -13.96
N LEU A 66 15.00 -7.11 -12.64
CA LEU A 66 14.32 -6.15 -11.78
C LEU A 66 15.09 -4.82 -11.72
N ASN A 67 14.36 -3.71 -11.62
CA ASN A 67 14.96 -2.38 -11.66
C ASN A 67 15.53 -1.95 -10.30
N PHE A 68 16.66 -2.52 -9.88
CA PHE A 68 17.40 -2.11 -8.67
C PHE A 68 18.83 -1.69 -9.00
N CYS A 69 19.47 -0.95 -8.10
CA CYS A 69 20.87 -0.53 -8.25
C CYS A 69 21.86 -1.62 -7.87
N ALA A 70 21.56 -2.33 -6.79
CA ALA A 70 22.43 -3.36 -6.23
C ALA A 70 21.60 -4.56 -5.79
N SER A 71 22.28 -5.69 -5.59
CA SER A 71 21.68 -6.88 -5.00
C SER A 71 22.68 -7.66 -4.17
N ASN A 72 22.19 -8.56 -3.32
CA ASN A 72 23.02 -9.51 -2.57
C ASN A 72 23.33 -10.80 -3.37
N GLN A 73 23.31 -10.74 -4.71
CA GLN A 73 23.75 -11.84 -5.57
C GLN A 73 25.18 -12.26 -5.22
N GLY A 74 25.41 -13.56 -5.03
CA GLY A 74 26.69 -14.11 -4.56
C GLY A 74 26.90 -14.02 -3.04
N SER A 75 25.97 -13.41 -2.30
CA SER A 75 26.03 -13.23 -0.85
C SER A 75 24.67 -13.52 -0.18
N GLY A 76 24.16 -14.74 -0.38
CA GLY A 76 22.96 -15.25 0.31
C GLY A 76 21.66 -15.21 -0.48
N MET A 77 21.64 -14.61 -1.69
CA MET A 77 20.47 -14.66 -2.57
C MET A 77 20.11 -16.09 -2.96
N PRO A 78 18.83 -16.53 -2.82
CA PRO A 78 18.41 -17.87 -3.20
C PRO A 78 18.55 -18.09 -4.72
N LEU A 79 19.10 -19.24 -5.13
CA LEU A 79 19.31 -19.60 -6.54
C LEU A 79 18.02 -19.79 -7.35
N ASP A 80 16.88 -19.78 -6.68
CA ASP A 80 15.53 -20.01 -7.20
C ASP A 80 14.56 -18.87 -6.74
N ALA A 81 15.11 -17.68 -6.49
CA ALA A 81 14.42 -16.49 -5.99
C ALA A 81 13.44 -15.83 -6.98
N CYS A 82 13.63 -16.00 -8.29
CA CYS A 82 12.76 -15.49 -9.36
C CYS A 82 12.31 -16.61 -10.32
N ASP A 83 11.31 -16.35 -11.15
CA ASP A 83 10.81 -17.26 -12.19
C ASP A 83 11.29 -16.89 -13.61
N ASN A 84 11.42 -17.89 -14.48
CA ASN A 84 11.56 -17.74 -15.92
C ASN A 84 10.19 -17.64 -16.60
N ALA A 85 10.17 -17.25 -17.88
CA ALA A 85 8.95 -17.24 -18.69
C ALA A 85 8.25 -18.61 -18.77
N ASN A 86 9.00 -19.71 -18.65
CA ASN A 86 8.46 -21.07 -18.63
C ASN A 86 8.04 -21.55 -17.21
N GLY A 87 8.05 -20.68 -16.20
CA GLY A 87 7.69 -20.99 -14.82
C GLY A 87 8.77 -21.70 -14.00
N SER A 88 9.90 -22.10 -14.60
CA SER A 88 11.04 -22.61 -13.85
C SER A 88 11.66 -21.52 -12.97
N ARG A 89 12.43 -21.90 -11.94
CA ARG A 89 13.02 -20.94 -11.02
C ARG A 89 14.48 -20.65 -11.35
N ARG A 90 14.94 -19.45 -11.00
CA ARG A 90 16.29 -18.95 -11.21
C ARG A 90 16.67 -17.90 -10.18
N LEU A 91 17.95 -17.57 -10.16
CA LEU A 91 18.45 -16.39 -9.46
C LEU A 91 17.82 -15.13 -10.08
N CYS A 92 17.38 -14.21 -9.23
CA CYS A 92 16.96 -12.89 -9.67
C CYS A 92 18.15 -12.12 -10.26
N THR A 93 17.91 -11.34 -11.31
CA THR A 93 18.90 -10.41 -11.86
C THR A 93 18.36 -9.00 -11.81
N ILE A 94 19.25 -8.02 -11.77
CA ILE A 94 18.90 -6.60 -11.72
C ILE A 94 19.45 -5.84 -12.93
N THR A 95 18.80 -4.74 -13.29
CA THR A 95 19.23 -3.89 -14.42
C THR A 95 20.32 -2.89 -14.06
N GLY A 96 20.53 -2.60 -12.77
CA GLY A 96 21.37 -1.49 -12.33
C GLY A 96 20.72 -0.12 -12.56
N ASN A 97 19.44 -0.06 -12.92
CA ASN A 97 18.73 1.18 -13.24
C ASN A 97 17.33 1.20 -12.61
N PRO A 98 17.17 1.67 -11.36
CA PRO A 98 15.86 1.87 -10.75
C PRO A 98 15.09 2.98 -11.43
N ILE A 99 13.76 2.98 -11.31
CA ILE A 99 12.92 4.03 -11.88
C ILE A 99 13.00 5.32 -11.06
N ARG A 100 12.48 6.43 -11.62
CA ARG A 100 12.21 7.64 -10.83
C ARG A 100 11.00 7.38 -9.93
N GLY A 101 11.10 7.75 -8.66
CA GLY A 101 10.01 7.61 -7.70
C GLY A 101 8.96 8.72 -7.82
N LEU A 102 7.80 8.49 -7.19
CA LEU A 102 6.77 9.49 -6.93
C LEU A 102 7.35 10.63 -6.09
N ALA A 103 6.85 11.86 -6.30
CA ALA A 103 7.13 12.97 -5.40
C ALA A 103 6.44 12.72 -4.05
N THR A 104 7.07 13.12 -2.94
CA THR A 104 6.50 13.07 -1.57
C THR A 104 6.35 14.47 -0.96
N SER A 105 6.39 15.50 -1.81
CA SER A 105 6.30 16.91 -1.46
C SER A 105 5.35 17.63 -2.42
N GLY A 106 4.99 18.88 -2.10
CA GLY A 106 3.99 19.62 -2.86
C GLY A 106 2.60 18.98 -2.71
N ASP A 107 1.91 18.75 -3.82
CA ASP A 107 0.57 18.13 -3.83
C ASP A 107 0.58 16.68 -3.31
N ASN A 108 1.75 16.03 -3.30
CA ASN A 108 1.95 14.71 -2.73
C ASN A 108 2.52 14.76 -1.30
N SER A 109 2.37 15.89 -0.60
CA SER A 109 2.75 15.96 0.82
C SER A 109 1.79 15.13 1.67
N PHE A 110 2.31 14.56 2.76
CA PHE A 110 1.48 13.84 3.71
C PHE A 110 0.49 14.76 4.41
N LEU A 111 -0.79 14.37 4.45
CA LEU A 111 -1.85 15.12 5.13
C LEU A 111 -2.13 14.53 6.52
N SER A 112 -1.64 15.19 7.57
CA SER A 112 -1.87 14.76 8.95
C SER A 112 -3.29 15.03 9.43
N SER A 113 -3.68 14.26 10.45
CA SER A 113 -4.96 14.43 11.12
C SER A 113 -4.85 15.37 12.31
N SER A 114 -5.81 16.29 12.45
CA SER A 114 -5.96 17.10 13.66
C SER A 114 -6.48 16.30 14.86
N GLY A 115 -7.10 15.15 14.63
CA GLY A 115 -7.79 14.37 15.67
C GLY A 115 -9.07 15.00 16.21
N SER A 116 -9.57 16.07 15.59
CA SER A 116 -10.70 16.86 16.11
C SER A 116 -12.04 16.12 16.15
N ASP A 117 -12.19 15.04 15.37
CA ASP A 117 -13.41 14.21 15.34
C ASP A 117 -13.35 13.02 16.31
N GLY A 118 -12.35 13.01 17.20
CA GLY A 118 -12.27 12.12 18.34
C GLY A 118 -11.57 10.77 18.08
N ASP A 119 -11.68 9.91 19.08
CA ASP A 119 -10.97 8.64 19.20
C ASP A 119 -11.94 7.46 19.30
N ILE A 120 -11.45 6.26 18.99
CA ILE A 120 -12.09 4.99 19.36
C ILE A 120 -11.08 4.18 20.15
N GLY A 121 -11.17 4.22 21.48
CA GLY A 121 -10.24 3.49 22.34
C GLY A 121 -10.50 1.97 22.41
N HIS A 122 -11.72 1.53 22.10
CA HIS A 122 -12.11 0.12 22.14
C HIS A 122 -13.41 -0.12 21.36
N CYS A 123 -13.73 -1.39 21.15
CA CYS A 123 -15.02 -1.88 20.65
C CYS A 123 -15.36 -3.20 21.35
N ASN A 124 -16.64 -3.57 21.36
CA ASN A 124 -17.11 -4.85 21.90
C ASN A 124 -17.14 -5.94 20.82
N SER A 125 -16.98 -7.21 21.23
CA SER A 125 -17.14 -8.34 20.32
C SER A 125 -18.52 -8.34 19.66
N GLY A 126 -18.58 -8.56 18.35
CA GLY A 126 -19.78 -8.51 17.53
C GLY A 126 -20.24 -7.10 17.14
N GLN A 127 -19.68 -6.04 17.74
CA GLN A 127 -20.13 -4.67 17.50
C GLN A 127 -19.89 -4.24 16.05
N GLN A 128 -20.87 -3.54 15.49
CA GLN A 128 -20.79 -2.89 14.19
C GLN A 128 -20.75 -1.37 14.42
N LEU A 129 -19.69 -0.73 13.97
CA LEU A 129 -19.46 0.70 14.09
C LEU A 129 -19.47 1.34 12.70
N THR A 130 -20.03 2.53 12.60
CA THR A 130 -19.86 3.40 11.43
C THR A 130 -19.11 4.66 11.86
N LEU A 131 -18.07 5.04 11.12
CA LEU A 131 -17.24 6.19 11.45
C LEU A 131 -17.20 7.20 10.31
N GLY A 132 -17.30 8.47 10.67
CA GLY A 132 -17.22 9.57 9.73
C GLY A 132 -18.55 9.97 9.11
N SER A 133 -18.55 11.18 8.57
CA SER A 133 -19.71 11.82 7.95
C SER A 133 -19.22 12.90 6.97
N ALA A 134 -20.15 13.66 6.39
CA ALA A 134 -19.81 14.81 5.57
C ALA A 134 -19.00 15.88 6.33
N SER A 135 -19.03 15.93 7.66
CA SER A 135 -18.24 16.91 8.44
C SER A 135 -17.19 16.29 9.36
N GLN A 136 -17.18 14.96 9.51
CA GLN A 136 -16.26 14.25 10.38
C GLN A 136 -15.33 13.35 9.56
N TYR A 137 -14.05 13.71 9.51
CA TYR A 137 -13.05 13.05 8.67
C TYR A 137 -11.62 13.13 9.22
N GLN A 138 -11.42 13.69 10.42
CA GLN A 138 -10.13 13.92 11.09
C GLN A 138 -10.11 13.22 12.46
N PHE A 139 -9.68 11.96 12.51
CA PHE A 139 -9.71 11.14 13.71
C PHE A 139 -8.35 11.05 14.40
N GLY A 140 -8.37 10.89 15.72
CA GLY A 140 -7.17 10.67 16.51
C GLY A 140 -6.76 9.19 16.49
N THR A 141 -6.75 8.57 17.66
CA THR A 141 -6.41 7.16 17.86
C THR A 141 -7.63 6.26 17.75
N ILE A 142 -7.52 5.24 16.90
CA ILE A 142 -8.48 4.16 16.73
C ILE A 142 -7.78 2.85 17.08
N SER A 143 -8.20 2.21 18.17
CA SER A 143 -7.64 0.96 18.70
C SER A 143 -8.72 -0.12 18.78
N LEU A 144 -8.61 -1.16 17.95
CA LEU A 144 -9.63 -2.20 17.79
C LEU A 144 -9.03 -3.59 18.02
N TYR A 145 -9.19 -4.12 19.23
CA TYR A 145 -8.63 -5.43 19.62
C TYR A 145 -9.66 -6.51 19.98
N SER A 146 -10.95 -6.21 19.78
CA SER A 146 -12.04 -7.18 19.91
C SER A 146 -12.63 -7.49 18.54
N ALA A 147 -13.34 -8.62 18.43
CA ALA A 147 -13.99 -9.08 17.20
C ALA A 147 -15.17 -8.20 16.76
N CYS A 148 -14.89 -6.94 16.42
CA CYS A 148 -15.84 -5.94 15.96
C CYS A 148 -15.55 -5.57 14.50
N THR A 149 -16.47 -4.84 13.88
CA THR A 149 -16.28 -4.26 12.55
C THR A 149 -16.50 -2.75 12.60
N LEU A 150 -15.51 -1.99 12.14
CA LEU A 150 -15.59 -0.55 11.90
C LEU A 150 -15.71 -0.28 10.41
N THR A 151 -16.78 0.39 9.97
CA THR A 151 -16.96 0.79 8.58
C THR A 151 -16.86 2.30 8.46
N PHE A 152 -15.97 2.79 7.61
CA PHE A 152 -15.94 4.22 7.28
C PHE A 152 -17.15 4.58 6.41
N SER A 153 -17.71 5.76 6.63
CA SER A 153 -18.81 6.28 5.82
C SER A 153 -18.34 6.59 4.40
N SER A 154 -19.18 6.34 3.39
CA SER A 154 -18.91 6.71 2.00
C SER A 154 -19.36 8.14 1.67
N THR A 155 -19.74 8.93 2.68
CA THR A 155 -20.16 10.34 2.50
C THR A 155 -18.98 11.28 2.27
N ARG A 156 -17.76 10.81 2.52
CA ARG A 156 -16.50 11.47 2.19
C ARG A 156 -15.59 10.50 1.47
N GLN A 157 -14.76 11.07 0.60
CA GLN A 157 -13.74 10.35 -0.16
C GLN A 157 -12.32 10.56 0.42
N GLU A 158 -12.19 11.30 1.52
CA GLU A 158 -10.93 11.50 2.22
C GLU A 158 -11.16 11.38 3.73
N TYR A 159 -10.29 10.61 4.38
CA TYR A 159 -10.21 10.49 5.84
C TYR A 159 -8.77 10.62 6.30
N ARG A 160 -8.56 11.25 7.46
CA ARG A 160 -7.26 11.37 8.10
C ARG A 160 -7.33 10.81 9.52
N ILE A 161 -6.32 10.04 9.90
CA ILE A 161 -6.25 9.30 11.15
C ILE A 161 -4.84 9.43 11.74
N GLN A 162 -4.72 9.80 13.02
CA GLN A 162 -3.41 9.86 13.67
C GLN A 162 -2.85 8.46 13.96
N SER A 163 -3.68 7.53 14.43
CA SER A 163 -3.26 6.16 14.68
C SER A 163 -4.40 5.19 14.43
N LEU A 164 -4.17 4.18 13.58
CA LEU A 164 -5.06 3.05 13.40
C LEU A 164 -4.33 1.77 13.80
N ALA A 165 -4.75 1.17 14.90
CA ALA A 165 -4.23 -0.08 15.40
C ALA A 165 -5.35 -1.12 15.53
N LEU A 166 -5.17 -2.29 14.94
CA LEU A 166 -6.17 -3.36 15.01
C LEU A 166 -5.54 -4.75 15.15
N GLY A 167 -6.21 -5.63 15.90
CA GLY A 167 -5.85 -7.04 16.08
C GLY A 167 -7.09 -7.85 16.48
N GLY A 168 -7.51 -8.79 15.64
CA GLY A 168 -8.78 -9.51 15.82
C GLY A 168 -10.05 -8.72 15.43
N ALA A 169 -9.92 -7.51 14.91
CA ALA A 169 -11.01 -6.67 14.43
C ALA A 169 -10.97 -6.49 12.90
N LYS A 170 -12.09 -6.05 12.32
CA LYS A 170 -12.16 -5.69 10.90
C LYS A 170 -12.42 -4.20 10.71
N VAL A 171 -11.68 -3.56 9.82
CA VAL A 171 -11.94 -2.21 9.33
C VAL A 171 -12.35 -2.30 7.86
N VAL A 172 -13.44 -1.65 7.48
CA VAL A 172 -13.95 -1.59 6.10
C VAL A 172 -13.78 -0.17 5.57
N LEU A 173 -13.03 -0.05 4.48
CA LEU A 173 -12.75 1.21 3.79
C LEU A 173 -13.50 1.24 2.46
N PRO A 174 -14.54 2.07 2.30
CA PRO A 174 -15.08 2.43 0.98
C PRO A 174 -14.04 3.10 0.08
N ALA A 175 -14.42 3.33 -1.18
CA ALA A 175 -13.55 3.99 -2.15
C ALA A 175 -13.17 5.40 -1.67
N GLY A 176 -11.88 5.74 -1.72
CA GLY A 176 -11.37 7.01 -1.20
C GLY A 176 -9.91 6.94 -0.78
N ASP A 177 -9.46 8.06 -0.22
CA ASP A 177 -8.11 8.30 0.26
C ASP A 177 -8.08 8.31 1.79
N TYR A 178 -7.14 7.55 2.35
CA TYR A 178 -6.99 7.39 3.78
C TYR A 178 -5.57 7.76 4.18
N TRP A 179 -5.43 8.87 4.90
CA TRP A 179 -4.16 9.35 5.43
C TRP A 179 -4.01 8.88 6.86
N ILE A 180 -3.00 8.04 7.13
CA ILE A 180 -2.83 7.43 8.45
C ILE A 180 -1.40 7.67 8.92
N ASP A 181 -1.23 8.46 9.98
CA ASP A 181 0.10 8.76 10.49
C ASP A 181 0.80 7.48 10.98
N ARG A 182 0.09 6.65 11.73
CA ARG A 182 0.57 5.33 12.16
C ARG A 182 -0.46 4.24 11.90
N LEU A 183 -0.09 3.24 11.09
CA LEU A 183 -0.90 2.06 10.81
C LEU A 183 -0.25 0.80 11.38
N VAL A 184 -0.93 0.12 12.31
CA VAL A 184 -0.48 -1.17 12.86
C VAL A 184 -1.58 -2.21 12.70
N VAL A 185 -1.32 -3.26 11.93
CA VAL A 185 -2.26 -4.36 11.72
C VAL A 185 -1.66 -5.64 12.29
N ASN A 186 -2.08 -5.98 13.50
CA ASN A 186 -1.64 -7.18 14.22
C ASN A 186 -2.42 -8.42 13.76
N GLN A 187 -1.99 -9.58 14.26
CA GLN A 187 -2.63 -10.86 13.97
C GLN A 187 -4.15 -10.81 14.19
N GLY A 188 -4.89 -11.37 13.23
CA GLY A 188 -6.35 -11.37 13.21
C GLY A 188 -6.98 -10.02 12.83
N GLY A 189 -6.20 -8.93 12.74
CA GLY A 189 -6.66 -7.66 12.22
C GLY A 189 -6.81 -7.71 10.69
N GLU A 190 -7.93 -7.21 10.18
CA GLU A 190 -8.21 -7.16 8.74
C GLU A 190 -8.68 -5.77 8.31
N ILE A 191 -8.10 -5.27 7.22
CA ILE A 191 -8.61 -4.11 6.49
C ILE A 191 -9.22 -4.60 5.17
N GLU A 192 -10.53 -4.49 5.05
CA GLU A 192 -11.30 -4.80 3.84
C GLU A 192 -11.48 -3.51 3.02
N THR A 193 -11.19 -3.55 1.73
CA THR A 193 -11.42 -2.41 0.83
C THR A 193 -12.61 -2.67 -0.08
N ARG A 194 -13.39 -1.61 -0.37
CA ARG A 194 -14.56 -1.66 -1.26
C ARG A 194 -14.41 -0.58 -2.32
N GLY A 195 -14.26 -0.99 -3.58
CA GLY A 195 -13.93 -0.07 -4.67
C GLY A 195 -12.44 0.29 -4.69
N ASN A 196 -12.12 1.51 -5.13
CA ASN A 196 -10.74 1.97 -5.30
C ASN A 196 -10.28 2.72 -4.05
N VAL A 197 -9.31 2.14 -3.31
CA VAL A 197 -8.80 2.69 -2.06
C VAL A 197 -7.33 3.05 -2.18
N ARG A 198 -6.95 4.25 -1.75
CA ARG A 198 -5.54 4.65 -1.57
C ARG A 198 -5.30 4.89 -0.09
N ILE A 199 -4.32 4.20 0.47
CA ILE A 199 -3.93 4.33 1.88
C ILE A 199 -2.53 4.96 1.89
N PHE A 200 -2.46 6.21 2.32
CA PHE A 200 -1.23 6.97 2.49
C PHE A 200 -0.81 6.90 3.95
N VAL A 201 0.37 6.35 4.22
CA VAL A 201 0.83 6.08 5.59
C VAL A 201 2.20 6.65 5.85
N ASN A 202 2.39 7.29 7.01
CA ASN A 202 3.72 7.73 7.44
C ASN A 202 4.52 6.54 7.95
N ALA A 203 4.02 5.86 8.98
CA ALA A 203 4.62 4.63 9.53
C ALA A 203 3.63 3.47 9.42
N VAL A 204 4.07 2.32 8.89
CA VAL A 204 3.21 1.13 8.74
C VAL A 204 3.90 -0.16 9.12
N GLU A 205 3.15 -0.99 9.84
CA GLU A 205 3.59 -2.29 10.31
C GLU A 205 2.42 -3.28 10.26
N PHE A 206 2.63 -4.39 9.54
CA PHE A 206 1.74 -5.54 9.59
C PHE A 206 2.46 -6.67 10.34
N ASN A 207 1.83 -7.16 11.41
CA ASN A 207 2.36 -8.21 12.30
C ASN A 207 1.41 -9.42 12.29
N GLY A 208 1.29 -10.06 11.12
CA GLY A 208 0.30 -11.12 10.87
C GLY A 208 -1.09 -10.58 10.48
N GLY A 209 -1.19 -9.28 10.22
CA GLY A 209 -2.41 -8.62 9.77
C GLY A 209 -2.70 -8.80 8.28
N ARG A 210 -3.91 -8.46 7.85
CA ARG A 210 -4.36 -8.66 6.46
C ARG A 210 -4.92 -7.37 5.85
N LEU A 211 -4.50 -7.06 4.64
CA LEU A 211 -5.05 -5.98 3.81
C LEU A 211 -5.67 -6.56 2.54
N ASN A 212 -6.95 -6.26 2.36
CA ASN A 212 -7.78 -6.63 1.22
C ASN A 212 -7.77 -8.14 0.95
N ALA A 213 -7.86 -8.96 2.01
CA ALA A 213 -7.79 -10.42 1.90
C ALA A 213 -8.86 -10.98 0.95
N ALA A 214 -10.07 -10.43 1.01
CA ALA A 214 -11.20 -10.83 0.17
C ALA A 214 -11.12 -10.36 -1.29
N LYS A 215 -10.19 -9.45 -1.63
CA LYS A 215 -10.03 -8.85 -2.98
C LYS A 215 -11.33 -8.22 -3.50
N THR A 216 -12.10 -7.60 -2.60
CA THR A 216 -13.39 -6.96 -2.90
C THR A 216 -13.24 -5.59 -3.56
N GLY A 217 -12.06 -4.98 -3.46
CA GLY A 217 -11.69 -3.75 -4.14
C GLY A 217 -10.23 -3.77 -4.59
N SER A 218 -9.78 -2.67 -5.19
CA SER A 218 -8.36 -2.43 -5.45
C SER A 218 -7.77 -1.56 -4.33
N VAL A 219 -6.52 -1.80 -3.97
CA VAL A 219 -5.83 -0.97 -2.98
C VAL A 219 -4.43 -0.61 -3.43
N LEU A 220 -4.08 0.66 -3.22
CA LEU A 220 -2.71 1.12 -3.13
C LEU A 220 -2.39 1.38 -1.65
N LEU A 221 -1.31 0.78 -1.16
CA LEU A 221 -0.67 1.14 0.09
C LEU A 221 0.59 1.95 -0.23
N PHE A 222 0.60 3.23 0.11
CA PHE A 222 1.70 4.15 -0.11
C PHE A 222 2.33 4.54 1.24
N GLY A 223 3.55 4.06 1.51
CA GLY A 223 4.35 4.44 2.67
C GLY A 223 5.30 5.59 2.35
N TYR A 224 5.20 6.70 3.10
CA TYR A 224 6.17 7.79 3.06
C TYR A 224 7.50 7.41 3.72
N GLN A 225 7.48 6.44 4.64
CA GLN A 225 8.67 5.84 5.25
C GLN A 225 8.79 4.36 4.88
N ASN A 226 9.38 3.56 5.78
CA ASN A 226 9.47 2.12 5.61
C ASN A 226 8.09 1.47 5.69
N VAL A 227 7.87 0.46 4.84
CA VAL A 227 6.72 -0.44 4.92
C VAL A 227 7.20 -1.78 5.48
N ASN A 228 6.69 -2.19 6.63
CA ASN A 228 7.13 -3.42 7.30
C ASN A 228 6.02 -4.47 7.31
N LEU A 229 6.29 -5.64 6.73
CA LEU A 229 5.42 -6.82 6.74
C LEU A 229 6.14 -7.96 7.46
N ASN A 230 5.60 -8.39 8.60
CA ASN A 230 6.16 -9.42 9.47
C ASN A 230 5.18 -10.58 9.66
N GLY A 231 5.63 -11.70 10.23
CA GLY A 231 4.75 -12.86 10.49
C GLY A 231 4.05 -13.38 9.23
N GLU A 232 2.78 -13.74 9.34
CA GLU A 232 1.94 -14.23 8.23
C GLU A 232 1.13 -13.10 7.56
N SER A 233 1.71 -11.89 7.49
CA SER A 233 1.01 -10.73 6.93
C SER A 233 0.63 -10.95 5.47
N LEU A 234 -0.57 -10.54 5.08
CA LEU A 234 -1.05 -10.61 3.69
C LEU A 234 -1.47 -9.24 3.19
N VAL A 235 -0.95 -8.82 2.04
CA VAL A 235 -1.42 -7.64 1.31
C VAL A 235 -1.82 -8.04 -0.10
N ASN A 236 -3.06 -7.77 -0.50
CA ASN A 236 -3.49 -7.91 -1.90
C ASN A 236 -3.68 -6.52 -2.52
N GLY A 237 -2.68 -6.03 -3.27
CA GLY A 237 -2.71 -4.69 -3.86
C GLY A 237 -1.36 -4.21 -4.38
N LEU A 238 -1.30 -2.92 -4.69
CA LEU A 238 -0.06 -2.22 -5.04
C LEU A 238 0.58 -1.68 -3.75
N VAL A 239 1.89 -1.86 -3.59
CA VAL A 239 2.64 -1.39 -2.42
C VAL A 239 3.78 -0.49 -2.85
N TYR A 240 3.70 0.80 -2.51
CA TYR A 240 4.77 1.77 -2.71
C TYR A 240 5.42 2.11 -1.36
N ALA A 241 6.74 2.09 -1.26
CA ALA A 241 7.48 2.54 -0.08
C ALA A 241 8.55 3.55 -0.52
N ASP A 242 8.44 4.83 -0.13
CA ASP A 242 9.45 5.83 -0.51
C ASP A 242 10.85 5.52 0.06
N GLN A 243 10.89 4.70 1.12
CA GLN A 243 12.10 4.16 1.75
C GLN A 243 12.18 2.64 1.54
N ALA A 244 12.33 1.85 2.59
CA ALA A 244 12.45 0.40 2.48
C ALA A 244 11.09 -0.32 2.51
N LEU A 245 10.94 -1.37 1.71
CA LEU A 245 9.94 -2.42 1.91
C LEU A 245 10.64 -3.61 2.57
N ASN A 246 10.27 -3.89 3.82
CA ASN A 246 10.82 -5.00 4.61
C ASN A 246 9.77 -6.10 4.74
N MET A 247 10.08 -7.27 4.21
CA MET A 247 9.25 -8.47 4.30
C MET A 247 9.99 -9.55 5.08
N ASN A 248 9.41 -9.99 6.19
CA ASN A 248 9.96 -11.00 7.07
C ASN A 248 9.01 -12.20 7.25
N ASN A 249 9.58 -13.31 7.72
CA ASN A 249 8.86 -14.55 8.04
C ASN A 249 8.09 -15.10 6.84
N ALA A 250 6.76 -15.15 6.90
CA ALA A 250 5.88 -15.73 5.89
C ALA A 250 4.96 -14.66 5.26
N SER A 251 5.41 -13.40 5.24
CA SER A 251 4.62 -12.30 4.69
C SER A 251 4.51 -12.35 3.16
N VAL A 252 3.34 -12.00 2.65
CA VAL A 252 2.98 -12.12 1.23
C VAL A 252 2.36 -10.83 0.69
N ILE A 253 2.82 -10.41 -0.48
CA ILE A 253 2.16 -9.43 -1.33
C ILE A 253 1.63 -10.16 -2.58
N ASN A 254 0.34 -10.05 -2.85
CA ASN A 254 -0.23 -10.42 -4.15
C ASN A 254 -0.60 -9.14 -4.91
N GLY A 255 0.24 -8.79 -5.86
CA GLY A 255 0.21 -7.54 -6.62
C GLY A 255 1.64 -7.13 -6.97
N ARG A 256 1.88 -5.82 -7.01
CA ARG A 256 3.18 -5.26 -7.40
C ARG A 256 3.74 -4.37 -6.30
N ALA A 257 5.06 -4.33 -6.19
CA ALA A 257 5.75 -3.54 -5.18
C ALA A 257 6.82 -2.62 -5.79
N THR A 258 6.89 -1.41 -5.28
CA THR A 258 7.91 -0.42 -5.63
C THR A 258 8.50 0.15 -4.36
N SER A 259 9.81 0.10 -4.21
CA SER A 259 10.48 0.65 -3.02
C SER A 259 11.86 1.20 -3.33
N ARG A 260 12.43 2.01 -2.43
CA ARG A 260 13.83 2.42 -2.57
C ARG A 260 14.74 1.23 -2.30
N SER A 261 14.45 0.42 -1.28
CA SER A 261 15.10 -0.87 -1.07
C SER A 261 14.07 -1.95 -0.79
N LEU A 262 14.34 -3.17 -1.22
CA LEU A 262 13.50 -4.33 -0.97
C LEU A 262 14.30 -5.35 -0.20
N PHE A 263 13.89 -5.61 1.04
CA PHE A 263 14.44 -6.66 1.88
C PHE A 263 13.42 -7.77 2.06
N MET A 264 13.80 -9.00 1.72
CA MET A 264 12.96 -10.19 1.86
C MET A 264 13.72 -11.30 2.59
N SER A 265 13.17 -11.79 3.70
CA SER A 265 13.77 -12.89 4.46
C SER A 265 12.72 -13.84 5.02
N GLY A 266 13.03 -15.14 5.04
CA GLY A 266 12.12 -16.20 5.46
C GLY A 266 11.49 -16.89 4.25
N THR A 267 10.19 -17.16 4.29
CA THR A 267 9.36 -17.73 3.21
C THR A 267 8.50 -16.66 2.52
N THR A 268 9.00 -15.43 2.48
CA THR A 268 8.25 -14.27 1.95
C THR A 268 8.02 -14.35 0.46
N ALA A 269 6.92 -13.76 -0.02
CA ALA A 269 6.56 -13.82 -1.43
C ALA A 269 5.95 -12.52 -1.98
N ILE A 270 6.34 -12.14 -3.20
CA ILE A 270 5.65 -11.14 -4.02
C ILE A 270 5.17 -11.83 -5.31
N ASN A 271 3.86 -11.79 -5.56
CA ASN A 271 3.24 -12.48 -6.69
C ASN A 271 2.46 -11.48 -7.56
N ASP A 272 2.82 -11.35 -8.84
CA ASP A 272 2.18 -10.38 -9.77
C ASP A 272 0.66 -10.60 -9.93
N LYS A 273 0.19 -11.83 -9.71
CA LYS A 273 -1.24 -12.16 -9.80
C LYS A 273 -2.01 -11.60 -8.61
N MET A 274 -2.48 -10.36 -8.75
CA MET A 274 -3.73 -9.94 -8.14
C MET A 274 -4.84 -10.78 -8.79
N SER A 275 -5.24 -11.92 -8.20
CA SER A 275 -6.38 -12.70 -8.74
C SER A 275 -7.54 -11.74 -8.98
N PRO A 276 -8.09 -11.64 -10.20
CA PRO A 276 -9.24 -10.76 -10.44
C PRO A 276 -10.40 -11.19 -9.55
N PRO A 277 -11.22 -10.25 -9.03
CA PRO A 277 -12.43 -10.61 -8.31
C PRO A 277 -13.26 -11.55 -9.19
N ARG A 278 -13.64 -12.72 -8.65
CA ARG A 278 -14.53 -13.62 -9.37
C ARG A 278 -15.87 -12.91 -9.54
N HIS A 279 -16.15 -12.39 -10.74
CA HIS A 279 -17.53 -12.10 -11.12
C HIS A 279 -18.29 -13.42 -11.12
N ARG A 280 -19.19 -13.57 -10.13
CA ARG A 280 -20.16 -14.65 -10.10
C ARG A 280 -21.19 -14.37 -11.18
N GLY A 281 -20.96 -14.85 -12.39
CA GLY A 281 -21.95 -14.75 -13.46
C GLY A 281 -21.35 -14.87 -14.84
N ASP A 282 -21.07 -16.09 -15.28
CA ASP A 282 -21.43 -16.47 -16.64
C ASP A 282 -21.70 -17.97 -16.69
N ARG A 283 -22.97 -18.34 -16.43
CA ARG A 283 -23.52 -19.58 -16.97
C ARG A 283 -23.98 -19.25 -18.38
N SER A 284 -23.09 -19.32 -19.35
CA SER A 284 -23.51 -19.47 -20.74
C SER A 284 -23.99 -20.91 -20.92
N LEU A 285 -25.32 -21.03 -20.94
CA LEU A 285 -26.05 -22.18 -21.47
C LEU A 285 -25.45 -22.58 -22.82
N ARG A 286 -25.08 -23.85 -22.96
CA ARG A 286 -24.99 -24.48 -24.29
C ARG A 286 -26.39 -24.98 -24.62
N VAL A 287 -26.96 -24.46 -25.71
CA VAL A 287 -27.98 -25.15 -26.50
C VAL A 287 -27.28 -26.21 -27.33
#